data_AF-A0A8J4WMU4-F1
#
_entry.id   AF-A0A8J4WMU4-F1
#
_cell.length_a   1.000
_cell.length_b   1.000
_cell.length_c   1.000
_cell.angle_alpha   90.00
_cell.angle_beta   90.00
_cell.angle_gamma   90.00
#
_symmetry.space_group_name_H-M   'P 1'
#
loop_
_entity.id
_entity.type
_entity.pdbx_description
1 polymer ?
#
loop_
_entity_poly.entity_id
_entity_poly.type
_entity_poly.pdbx_seq_one_letter_code
_entity_poly.pdbx_strand_id
1 'polypeptide(L)'
;MNQLHDRPEWYNAITSNCTTNIRTQHVVAKPAPWDWRILVDGKGDELLYERGVLNRNLPFAELKRRAHINARANDADNAPDFSERIRLEAALR
;
A
#
# COMPACT_ATOMS: atom_id res chain seq x y z
N MET A 1 -13.23 22.92 -10.15
CA MET A 1 -13.96 22.39 -11.32
C MET A 1 -13.46 20.99 -11.58
N ASN A 2 -14.34 20.00 -11.70
CA ASN A 2 -13.96 18.59 -11.82
C ASN A 2 -13.72 18.23 -13.29
N GLN A 3 -12.54 18.53 -13.82
CA GLN A 3 -12.24 18.35 -15.25
C GLN A 3 -12.40 16.91 -15.74
N LEU A 4 -12.13 15.92 -14.89
CA LEU A 4 -12.31 14.50 -15.17
C LEU A 4 -13.79 14.10 -15.37
N HIS A 5 -14.71 14.81 -14.73
CA HIS A 5 -16.16 14.61 -14.92
C HIS A 5 -16.60 15.10 -16.31
N ASP A 6 -16.08 16.25 -16.74
CA ASP A 6 -16.47 16.87 -18.01
C ASP A 6 -15.70 16.28 -19.20
N ARG A 7 -14.47 15.82 -18.96
CA ARG A 7 -13.56 15.23 -19.94
C ARG A 7 -12.78 14.07 -19.29
N PRO A 8 -13.28 12.83 -19.41
CA PRO A 8 -12.56 11.68 -18.87
C PRO A 8 -11.21 11.51 -19.57
N GLU A 9 -10.18 11.18 -18.79
CA GLU A 9 -8.85 10.86 -19.28
C GLU A 9 -8.64 9.35 -19.32
N TRP A 10 -7.78 8.89 -20.23
CA TRP A 10 -7.36 7.50 -20.27
C TRP A 10 -6.14 7.28 -19.39
N TYR A 11 -6.24 6.33 -18.46
CA TYR A 11 -5.16 5.94 -17.56
C TYR A 11 -4.67 4.52 -17.88
N ASN A 12 -3.40 4.41 -18.25
CA ASN A 12 -2.76 3.11 -18.47
C ASN A 12 -2.25 2.54 -17.14
N ALA A 13 -2.61 1.31 -16.80
CA ALA A 13 -2.19 0.68 -15.55
C ALA A 13 -0.66 0.51 -15.39
N ILE A 14 0.11 0.57 -16.47
CA ILE A 14 1.58 0.49 -16.47
C ILE A 14 2.21 1.85 -16.18
N THR A 15 1.63 2.95 -16.67
CA THR A 15 2.23 4.29 -16.55
C THR A 15 1.51 5.21 -15.57
N SER A 16 0.32 4.81 -15.12
CA SER A 16 -0.58 5.60 -14.29
C SER A 16 -1.26 4.72 -13.25
N ASN A 17 -0.44 4.19 -12.34
CA ASN A 17 -0.87 3.44 -11.16
C ASN A 17 -0.31 4.11 -9.89
N CYS A 18 -0.55 3.52 -8.71
CA CYS A 18 -0.17 4.15 -7.45
C CYS A 18 1.36 4.32 -7.31
N THR A 19 2.14 3.34 -7.70
CA THR A 19 3.62 3.32 -7.56
C THR A 19 4.33 4.16 -8.63
N THR A 20 3.87 4.12 -9.89
CA THR A 20 4.44 4.94 -10.97
C THR A 20 4.10 6.41 -10.80
N ASN A 21 2.88 6.76 -10.38
CA ASN A 21 2.51 8.13 -10.07
C ASN A 21 3.29 8.67 -8.87
N ILE A 22 3.42 7.90 -7.78
CA ILE A 22 4.25 8.32 -6.62
C ILE A 22 5.69 8.59 -7.06
N ARG A 23 6.25 7.75 -7.93
CA ARG A 23 7.62 7.88 -8.42
C ARG A 23 7.84 9.09 -9.31
N THR A 24 6.86 9.46 -10.16
CA THR A 24 6.95 10.65 -11.02
C THR A 24 6.66 11.94 -10.26
N GLN A 25 5.83 11.89 -9.22
CA GLN A 25 5.51 13.04 -8.36
C GLN A 25 6.63 13.37 -7.37
N HIS A 26 7.36 12.36 -6.88
CA HIS A 26 8.49 12.57 -5.98
C HIS A 26 9.80 12.77 -6.75
N VAL A 27 10.11 14.02 -7.09
CA VAL A 27 11.48 14.43 -7.46
C VAL A 27 12.33 14.49 -6.18
N VAL A 28 12.59 13.33 -5.58
CA VAL A 28 13.51 13.19 -4.44
C VAL A 28 14.95 13.19 -4.94
N ALA A 29 15.85 13.81 -4.16
CA ALA A 29 17.29 13.83 -4.44
C ALA A 29 17.91 12.42 -4.58
N LYS A 30 17.24 11.39 -4.03
CA LYS A 30 17.57 9.98 -4.21
C LYS A 30 16.29 9.16 -4.44
N PRO A 31 15.89 8.92 -5.71
CA PRO A 31 14.74 8.07 -5.99
C PRO A 31 15.03 6.63 -5.55
N ALA A 32 13.98 5.93 -5.12
CA ALA A 32 14.08 4.50 -4.85
C ALA A 32 14.59 3.76 -6.10
N PRO A 33 15.50 2.76 -5.95
CA PRO A 33 15.99 1.98 -7.08
C PRO A 33 14.84 1.36 -7.87
N TRP A 34 15.00 1.27 -9.19
CA TRP A 34 14.02 0.64 -10.07
C TRP A 34 13.86 -0.84 -9.72
N ASP A 35 12.63 -1.34 -9.78
CA ASP A 35 12.26 -2.74 -9.58
C ASP A 35 10.99 -3.02 -10.38
N TRP A 36 10.88 -4.20 -10.98
CA TRP A 36 9.70 -4.56 -11.80
C TRP A 36 8.41 -4.58 -10.97
N ARG A 37 8.49 -4.78 -9.65
CA ARG A 37 7.35 -4.74 -8.71
C ARG A 37 6.75 -3.35 -8.58
N ILE A 38 7.39 -2.31 -9.13
CA ILE A 38 6.76 -1.00 -9.35
C ILE A 38 5.60 -1.12 -10.34
N LEU A 39 5.64 -2.03 -11.32
CA LEU A 39 4.53 -2.21 -12.26
C LEU A 39 3.44 -3.14 -11.73
N VAL A 40 3.72 -3.89 -10.66
CA VAL A 40 2.83 -4.90 -10.08
C VAL A 40 2.55 -4.53 -8.63
N ASP A 41 1.57 -3.65 -8.45
CA ASP A 41 1.27 -2.98 -7.17
C ASP A 41 1.07 -3.97 -6.01
N GLY A 42 0.55 -5.18 -6.29
CA GLY A 42 0.35 -6.24 -5.29
C GLY A 42 1.64 -6.87 -4.73
N LYS A 43 2.83 -6.45 -5.18
CA LYS A 43 4.14 -6.94 -4.74
C LYS A 43 4.99 -5.89 -4.02
N GLY A 44 4.44 -4.70 -3.78
CA GLY A 44 5.15 -3.63 -3.07
C GLY A 44 5.53 -4.00 -1.64
N ASP A 45 4.69 -4.79 -0.95
CA ASP A 45 4.95 -5.28 0.40
C ASP A 45 6.20 -6.18 0.49
N GLU A 46 6.35 -7.11 -0.46
CA GLU A 46 7.52 -7.99 -0.60
C GLU A 46 8.79 -7.17 -0.86
N LEU A 47 8.73 -6.19 -1.77
CA LEU A 47 9.85 -5.29 -2.06
C LEU A 47 10.28 -4.48 -0.82
N LEU A 48 9.33 -3.93 -0.08
CA LEU A 48 9.61 -3.14 1.12
C LEU A 48 10.17 -4.00 2.26
N TYR A 49 9.72 -5.25 2.38
CA TYR A 49 10.28 -6.22 3.32
C TYR A 49 11.73 -6.55 2.96
N GLU A 50 12.04 -6.87 1.70
CA GLU A 50 13.41 -7.17 1.24
C GLU A 50 14.37 -6.00 1.48
N ARG A 51 13.89 -4.76 1.26
CA ARG A 51 14.65 -3.53 1.50
C ARG A 51 14.79 -3.14 2.97
N GLY A 52 14.19 -3.91 3.89
CA GLY A 52 14.27 -3.67 5.33
C GLY A 52 13.46 -2.46 5.82
N VAL A 53 12.50 -1.99 5.03
CA VAL A 53 11.58 -0.91 5.42
C VAL A 53 10.51 -1.44 6.37
N LEU A 54 10.04 -2.68 6.16
CA LEU A 54 9.10 -3.35 7.04
C LEU A 54 9.82 -4.14 8.16
N ASN A 55 9.09 -4.46 9.23
CA ASN A 55 9.59 -5.29 10.32
C ASN A 55 10.05 -6.66 9.81
N ARG A 56 11.29 -7.05 10.12
CA ARG A 56 11.90 -8.33 9.72
C ARG A 56 12.15 -9.31 10.87
N ASN A 57 11.57 -9.07 12.04
CA ASN A 57 11.64 -9.99 13.17
C ASN A 57 10.81 -11.27 12.96
N LEU A 58 9.94 -11.27 11.95
CA LEU A 58 9.12 -12.41 11.55
C LEU A 58 9.36 -12.72 10.06
N PRO A 59 9.27 -13.98 9.64
CA PRO A 59 9.24 -14.32 8.21
C PRO A 59 8.15 -13.56 7.47
N PHE A 60 8.39 -13.16 6.21
CA PHE A 60 7.44 -12.33 5.45
C PHE A 60 6.02 -12.89 5.39
N ALA A 61 5.87 -14.21 5.19
CA ALA A 61 4.55 -14.85 5.17
C ALA A 61 3.80 -14.72 6.50
N GLU A 62 4.53 -14.81 7.62
CA GLU A 62 3.99 -14.62 8.96
C GLU A 62 3.56 -13.16 9.17
N LEU A 63 4.44 -12.22 8.82
CA LEU A 63 4.14 -10.79 8.89
C LEU A 63 2.90 -10.44 8.07
N LYS A 64 2.82 -10.92 6.83
CA LYS A 64 1.70 -10.67 5.92
C LYS A 64 0.39 -11.24 6.47
N ARG A 65 0.42 -12.43 7.06
CA ARG A 65 -0.77 -13.03 7.71
C ARG A 65 -1.24 -12.20 8.90
N ARG A 66 -0.33 -11.74 9.76
CA ARG A 66 -0.67 -10.91 10.93
C ARG A 66 -1.15 -9.51 10.55
N ALA A 67 -0.62 -8.95 9.46
CA ALA A 67 -1.03 -7.66 8.93
C ALA A 67 -2.37 -7.71 8.17
N HIS A 68 -2.95 -8.89 7.96
CA HIS A 68 -4.22 -9.04 7.26
C HIS A 68 -5.38 -8.60 8.16
N ILE A 69 -5.87 -7.38 7.94
CA ILE A 69 -6.94 -6.77 8.75
C ILE A 69 -8.33 -6.87 8.11
N ASN A 70 -8.47 -7.46 6.91
CA ASN A 70 -9.69 -7.37 6.11
C ASN A 70 -10.94 -7.83 6.87
N ALA A 71 -10.88 -8.97 7.58
CA ALA A 71 -12.02 -9.45 8.36
C ALA A 71 -12.43 -8.42 9.42
N ARG A 72 -11.47 -7.91 10.21
CA ARG A 72 -11.70 -6.88 11.23
C ARG A 72 -12.23 -5.58 10.64
N ALA A 73 -11.73 -5.18 9.46
CA ALA A 73 -12.21 -3.99 8.76
C ALA A 73 -13.65 -4.18 8.26
N ASN A 74 -13.98 -5.35 7.72
CA ASN A 74 -15.34 -5.65 7.28
C ASN A 74 -16.33 -5.73 8.45
N ASP A 75 -15.91 -6.30 9.58
CA ASP A 75 -16.74 -6.38 10.79
C ASP A 75 -16.95 -5.00 11.45
N ALA A 76 -15.97 -4.10 11.33
CA ALA A 76 -16.05 -2.74 11.85
C ALA A 76 -16.84 -1.80 10.93
N ASP A 77 -16.70 -1.91 9.61
CA ASP A 77 -17.42 -1.14 8.57
C ASP A 77 -17.61 0.35 8.95
N ASN A 78 -18.85 0.77 9.22
CA ASN A 78 -19.21 2.15 9.54
C ASN A 78 -19.17 2.48 11.05
N ALA A 79 -18.54 1.62 11.87
CA ALA A 79 -18.44 1.84 13.30
C ALA A 79 -17.67 3.15 13.60
N PRO A 80 -18.16 4.00 14.51
CA PRO A 80 -17.48 5.24 14.89
C PRO A 80 -16.04 5.04 15.41
N ASP A 81 -15.78 3.86 15.98
CA ASP A 81 -14.52 3.39 16.53
C ASP A 81 -13.74 2.45 15.58
N PHE A 82 -14.02 2.48 14.27
CA PHE A 82 -13.37 1.65 13.24
C PHE A 82 -11.85 1.58 13.38
N SER A 83 -11.21 2.74 13.57
CA SER A 83 -9.76 2.86 13.70
C SER A 83 -9.19 2.08 14.89
N GLU A 84 -9.90 2.04 16.01
CA GLU A 84 -9.46 1.29 17.18
C GLU A 84 -9.64 -0.21 16.91
N ARG A 85 -10.81 -0.62 16.39
CA ARG A 85 -11.15 -2.01 16.08
C ARG A 85 -10.13 -2.71 15.18
N ILE A 86 -9.69 -2.06 14.10
CA ILE A 86 -8.71 -2.66 13.18
C ILE A 86 -7.29 -2.76 13.78
N ARG A 87 -7.01 -2.08 14.90
CA ARG A 87 -5.69 -2.03 15.56
C ARG A 87 -5.60 -2.84 16.86
N LEU A 88 -6.73 -3.20 17.47
CA LEU A 88 -6.80 -3.88 18.78
C LEU A 88 -6.07 -5.25 18.87
N GLU A 89 -5.69 -5.86 17.73
CA GLU A 89 -4.85 -7.07 17.70
C GLU A 89 -3.45 -6.85 17.10
N ALA A 90 -3.18 -5.69 16.49
CA ALA A 90 -1.92 -5.41 15.79
C ALA A 90 -0.86 -4.74 16.68
N ALA A 91 -1.21 -4.38 17.92
CA ALA A 91 -0.27 -3.94 18.94
C ALA A 91 0.58 -5.14 19.41
N LEU A 92 1.60 -5.44 18.61
CA LEU A 92 2.65 -6.41 18.90
C LEU A 92 3.23 -6.17 20.30
N ARG A 93 3.06 -7.18 21.17
CA ARG A 93 4.15 -7.66 22.01
C ARG A 93 5.06 -8.55 21.17
#